data_AF-A0A950JSF2-F1
#
_entry.id   AF-A0A950JSF2-F1
#
_cell.length_a   1.000
_cell.length_b   1.000
_cell.length_c   1.000
_cell.angle_alpha   90.00
_cell.angle_beta   90.00
_cell.angle_gamma   90.00
#
_symmetry.space_group_name_H-M   'P 1'
#
loop_
_entity.id
_entity.type
_entity.pdbx_description
1 polymer ?
#
loop_
_entity_poly.entity_id
_entity_poly.type
_entity_poly.pdbx_seq_one_letter_code
_entity_poly.pdbx_strand_id
1 'polypeptide(L)'
;MGGFNLFSALATLAYDGPRQDFARRELIAAMKLVEREHLNPRTLTSSWAGAIGQTQFEPSSYLAHAVDGDGDGRIDMWRSPADALASAAVLLRTGGWRTGEPCYREVTLPSGFPYEETDAETMQPMSHWRALGVRAIRGSELADNDGAAAIYLPAGSRGPAFLVFDNFKAVLTYNNAASYALAVCNLADRLRGSGEIAASWPRGDRPLGPGERLAMQSDLKALGYDPGPLDGVLGRKARAALRRYQKDHHLPADGYPTLEMVSRLHADVGGHHS
;
A
#
# COMPACT_ATOMS: atom_id res chain seq x y z
N MET A 1 7.20 -13.67 -12.86
CA MET A 1 6.96 -14.98 -12.23
C MET A 1 8.10 -15.38 -11.27
N GLY A 2 9.36 -15.06 -11.60
CA GLY A 2 10.52 -15.37 -10.75
C GLY A 2 11.30 -16.58 -11.27
N GLY A 3 12.54 -16.74 -10.81
CA GLY A 3 13.48 -17.77 -11.28
C GLY A 3 13.84 -18.82 -10.24
N PHE A 4 13.29 -18.74 -9.02
CA PHE A 4 13.61 -19.67 -7.95
C PHE A 4 12.63 -20.84 -7.94
N ASN A 5 13.11 -22.04 -7.58
CA ASN A 5 12.20 -23.14 -7.25
C ASN A 5 11.43 -22.79 -5.96
N LEU A 6 10.11 -22.99 -5.96
CA LEU A 6 9.21 -22.66 -4.87
C LEU A 6 9.64 -23.25 -3.52
N PHE A 7 9.94 -24.55 -3.51
CA PHE A 7 10.31 -25.26 -2.29
C PHE A 7 11.70 -24.85 -1.81
N SER A 8 12.66 -24.65 -2.73
CA SER A 8 13.99 -24.14 -2.37
C SER A 8 13.89 -22.75 -1.72
N ALA A 9 13.15 -21.81 -2.33
CA ALA A 9 12.96 -20.47 -1.80
C ALA A 9 12.34 -20.50 -0.39
N LEU A 10 11.22 -21.20 -0.23
CA LEU A 10 10.51 -21.25 1.04
C LEU A 10 11.25 -22.05 2.11
N ALA A 11 11.95 -23.13 1.76
CA ALA A 11 12.76 -23.89 2.71
C ALA A 11 13.95 -23.08 3.22
N THR A 12 14.64 -22.34 2.35
CA THR A 12 15.71 -21.42 2.75
C THR A 12 15.19 -20.37 3.72
N LEU A 13 14.05 -19.74 3.43
CA LEU A 13 13.46 -18.73 4.32
C LEU A 13 12.89 -19.33 5.63
N ALA A 14 12.41 -20.56 5.61
CA ALA A 14 11.93 -21.26 6.80
C ALA A 14 13.08 -21.68 7.74
N TYR A 15 14.26 -21.91 7.18
CA TYR A 15 15.47 -22.27 7.92
C TYR A 15 16.15 -21.03 8.53
N ASP A 16 16.41 -20.00 7.72
CA ASP A 16 17.24 -18.85 8.13
C ASP A 16 16.75 -17.51 7.55
N GLY A 17 15.45 -17.39 7.27
CA GLY A 17 14.85 -16.15 6.78
C GLY A 17 14.47 -15.16 7.91
N PRO A 18 14.23 -13.88 7.58
CA PRO A 18 13.82 -12.86 8.55
C PRO A 18 12.38 -13.05 9.07
N ARG A 19 11.56 -13.87 8.40
CA ARG A 19 10.17 -14.18 8.78
C ARG A 19 9.93 -15.69 8.72
N GLN A 20 10.68 -16.46 9.50
CA GLN A 20 10.67 -17.93 9.43
C GLN A 20 9.28 -18.53 9.60
N ASP A 21 8.45 -18.00 10.51
CA ASP A 21 7.10 -18.55 10.73
C ASP A 21 6.16 -18.33 9.55
N PHE A 22 6.30 -17.21 8.84
CA PHE A 22 5.59 -16.98 7.58
C PHE A 22 6.06 -18.02 6.55
N ALA A 23 7.36 -18.16 6.35
CA ALA A 23 7.92 -19.10 5.37
C ALA A 23 7.55 -20.56 5.67
N ARG A 24 7.52 -20.98 6.94
CA ARG A 24 7.05 -22.31 7.35
C ARG A 24 5.60 -22.55 6.99
N ARG A 25 4.71 -21.57 7.24
CA ARG A 25 3.30 -21.68 6.85
C ARG A 25 3.12 -21.78 5.35
N GLU A 26 3.82 -20.94 4.59
CA GLU A 26 3.75 -20.97 3.13
C GLU A 26 4.38 -22.25 2.53
N LEU A 27 5.43 -22.78 3.14
CA LEU A 27 6.02 -24.06 2.74
C LEU A 27 5.02 -25.22 2.92
N ILE A 28 4.26 -25.23 4.02
CA ILE A 28 3.19 -26.21 4.25
C ILE A 28 2.07 -26.01 3.24
N ALA A 29 1.67 -24.77 2.96
CA ALA A 29 0.67 -24.48 1.93
C ALA A 29 1.14 -24.92 0.54
N ALA A 30 2.43 -24.77 0.21
CA ALA A 30 3.02 -25.26 -1.04
C ALA A 30 2.97 -26.80 -1.15
N MET A 31 3.18 -27.53 -0.06
CA MET A 31 3.02 -28.99 -0.05
C MET A 31 1.57 -29.40 -0.31
N LYS A 32 0.60 -28.74 0.34
CA LYS A 32 -0.84 -28.96 0.11
C LYS A 32 -1.26 -28.62 -1.31
N LEU A 33 -0.71 -27.56 -1.87
CA LEU A 33 -0.89 -27.17 -3.27
C LEU A 33 -0.47 -28.30 -4.21
N VAL A 34 0.75 -28.82 -4.04
CA VAL A 34 1.28 -29.91 -4.88
C VAL A 34 0.43 -31.17 -4.78
N GLU A 35 -0.03 -31.52 -3.57
CA GLU A 35 -0.91 -32.65 -3.34
C GLU A 35 -2.27 -32.47 -4.04
N ARG A 36 -2.90 -31.30 -3.85
CA ARG A 36 -4.23 -30.98 -4.40
C ARG A 36 -4.26 -30.96 -5.93
N GLU A 37 -3.24 -30.36 -6.53
CA GLU A 37 -3.20 -30.09 -7.97
C GLU A 37 -2.34 -31.12 -8.74
N HIS A 38 -1.80 -32.14 -8.05
CA HIS A 38 -0.92 -33.17 -8.60
C HIS A 38 0.29 -32.62 -9.38
N LEU A 39 0.89 -31.54 -8.87
CA LEU A 39 1.99 -30.83 -9.53
C LEU A 39 3.35 -31.49 -9.28
N ASN A 40 4.32 -31.29 -10.18
CA ASN A 40 5.70 -31.71 -9.93
C ASN A 40 6.45 -30.63 -9.11
N PRO A 41 6.83 -30.88 -7.85
CA PRO A 41 7.47 -29.87 -7.00
C PRO A 41 8.82 -29.37 -7.55
N ARG A 42 9.48 -30.14 -8.42
CA ARG A 42 10.76 -29.77 -9.03
C ARG A 42 10.63 -28.67 -10.07
N THR A 43 9.44 -28.49 -10.66
CA THR A 43 9.22 -27.56 -11.78
C THR A 43 8.50 -26.26 -11.38
N LEU A 44 8.03 -26.15 -10.14
CA LEU A 44 7.29 -24.97 -9.68
C LEU A 44 8.24 -23.79 -9.44
N THR A 45 8.06 -22.74 -10.24
CA THR A 45 8.82 -21.49 -10.12
C THR A 45 8.10 -20.45 -9.28
N SER A 46 8.86 -19.58 -8.64
CA SER A 46 8.36 -18.50 -7.80
C SER A 46 9.34 -17.34 -7.72
N SER A 47 8.91 -16.24 -7.09
CA SER A 47 9.80 -15.21 -6.59
C SER A 47 10.74 -15.76 -5.50
N TRP A 48 11.76 -14.99 -5.13
CA TRP A 48 12.64 -15.37 -4.02
C TRP A 48 11.89 -15.56 -2.69
N ALA A 49 10.71 -14.96 -2.54
CA ALA A 49 9.86 -15.03 -1.36
C ALA A 49 8.75 -16.10 -1.45
N GLY A 50 8.73 -16.91 -2.52
CA GLY A 50 7.74 -17.97 -2.71
C GLY A 50 6.44 -17.53 -3.38
N ALA A 51 6.38 -16.33 -3.97
CA ALA A 51 5.21 -15.86 -4.71
C ALA A 51 5.13 -16.53 -6.09
N ILE A 52 4.01 -17.19 -6.41
CA ILE A 52 3.88 -18.10 -7.56
C ILE A 52 3.21 -17.46 -8.77
N GLY A 53 3.63 -17.91 -9.96
CA GLY A 53 2.93 -17.68 -11.21
C GLY A 53 2.80 -16.21 -11.64
N GLN A 54 1.79 -15.95 -12.46
CA GLN A 54 1.48 -14.62 -13.03
C GLN A 54 0.96 -13.66 -11.96
N THR A 55 0.17 -14.16 -11.00
CA THR A 55 -0.44 -13.33 -9.95
C THR A 55 0.52 -12.99 -8.81
N GLN A 56 1.63 -13.73 -8.66
CA GLN A 56 2.50 -13.60 -7.50
C GLN A 56 1.76 -13.85 -6.17
N PHE A 57 0.80 -14.78 -6.16
CA PHE A 57 0.17 -15.24 -4.93
C PHE A 57 1.16 -15.99 -4.06
N GLU A 58 1.04 -15.86 -2.74
CA GLU A 58 1.60 -16.86 -1.83
C GLU A 58 0.85 -18.20 -2.01
N PRO A 59 1.48 -19.35 -1.69
CA PRO A 59 0.81 -20.65 -1.75
C PRO A 59 -0.50 -20.70 -0.96
N SER A 60 -0.59 -20.04 0.20
CA SER A 60 -1.83 -19.96 0.97
C SER A 60 -2.92 -19.15 0.24
N SER A 61 -2.55 -18.03 -0.39
CA SER A 61 -3.43 -17.23 -1.23
C SER A 61 -3.96 -18.02 -2.43
N TYR A 62 -3.12 -18.87 -3.04
CA TYR A 62 -3.57 -19.82 -4.07
C TYR A 62 -4.62 -20.78 -3.54
N LEU A 63 -4.36 -21.42 -2.39
CA LEU A 63 -5.30 -22.38 -1.83
C LEU A 63 -6.68 -21.76 -1.54
N ALA A 64 -6.70 -20.48 -1.15
CA ALA A 64 -7.92 -19.75 -0.81
C ALA A 64 -8.67 -19.14 -2.02
N HIS A 65 -7.96 -18.73 -3.07
CA HIS A 65 -8.54 -17.88 -4.11
C HIS A 65 -8.32 -18.35 -5.54
N ALA A 66 -7.44 -19.32 -5.78
CA ALA A 66 -7.18 -19.78 -7.13
C ALA A 66 -8.40 -20.55 -7.68
N VAL A 67 -8.78 -20.24 -8.91
CA VAL A 67 -9.92 -20.83 -9.62
C VAL A 67 -9.53 -21.15 -11.06
N ASP A 68 -10.18 -22.18 -11.60
CA ASP A 68 -10.13 -22.53 -13.02
C ASP A 68 -10.94 -21.49 -13.80
N GLY A 69 -10.23 -20.70 -14.61
CA GLY A 69 -10.77 -19.56 -15.33
C GLY A 69 -11.25 -19.90 -16.74
N ASP A 70 -10.77 -20.99 -17.33
CA ASP A 70 -11.15 -21.42 -18.69
C ASP A 70 -12.01 -22.70 -18.72
N GLY A 71 -12.20 -23.36 -17.58
CA GLY A 71 -13.08 -24.49 -17.38
C GLY A 71 -12.47 -25.82 -17.83
N ASP A 72 -11.15 -25.93 -17.98
CA ASP A 72 -10.47 -27.15 -18.41
C ASP A 72 -10.28 -28.21 -17.29
N GLY A 73 -10.67 -27.86 -16.07
CA GLY A 73 -10.56 -28.69 -14.86
C GLY A 73 -9.20 -28.57 -14.15
N ARG A 74 -8.34 -27.61 -14.53
CA ARG A 74 -7.03 -27.36 -13.93
C ARG A 74 -6.89 -25.88 -13.55
N ILE A 75 -5.94 -25.61 -12.63
CA ILE A 75 -5.62 -24.25 -12.20
C ILE A 75 -4.11 -24.01 -12.44
N ASP A 76 -3.74 -23.59 -13.65
CA ASP A 76 -2.38 -23.26 -14.04
C ASP A 76 -2.10 -21.75 -13.94
N MET A 77 -1.74 -21.33 -12.72
CA MET A 77 -1.35 -19.95 -12.42
C MET A 77 -0.04 -19.49 -13.07
N TRP A 78 0.72 -20.39 -13.70
CA TRP A 78 1.97 -20.05 -14.39
C TRP A 78 1.72 -19.75 -15.85
N ARG A 79 0.91 -20.57 -16.54
CA ARG A 79 0.78 -20.49 -17.99
C ARG A 79 -0.60 -20.07 -18.49
N SER A 80 -1.67 -20.27 -17.72
CA SER A 80 -3.02 -19.84 -18.11
C SER A 80 -3.27 -18.40 -17.67
N PRO A 81 -3.40 -17.43 -18.60
CA PRO A 81 -3.85 -16.09 -18.25
C PRO A 81 -5.29 -16.09 -17.75
N ALA A 82 -6.13 -17.05 -18.19
CA ALA A 82 -7.51 -17.16 -17.76
C ALA A 82 -7.58 -17.46 -16.25
N ASP A 83 -6.83 -18.47 -15.78
CA ASP A 83 -6.77 -18.83 -14.36
C ASP A 83 -6.18 -17.69 -13.54
N ALA A 84 -5.10 -17.08 -14.02
CA ALA A 84 -4.45 -15.96 -13.34
C ALA A 84 -5.40 -14.76 -13.16
N LEU A 85 -6.10 -14.36 -14.22
CA LEU A 85 -7.04 -13.24 -14.18
C LEU A 85 -8.28 -13.57 -13.33
N ALA A 86 -8.86 -14.75 -13.49
CA ALA A 86 -10.02 -15.19 -12.71
C ALA A 86 -9.68 -15.25 -11.22
N SER A 87 -8.53 -15.81 -10.86
CA SER A 87 -8.05 -15.90 -9.48
C SER A 87 -7.74 -14.52 -8.87
N ALA A 88 -7.12 -13.62 -9.64
CA ALA A 88 -6.94 -12.24 -9.21
C ALA A 88 -8.27 -11.53 -8.95
N ALA A 89 -9.27 -11.76 -9.81
CA ALA A 89 -10.62 -11.22 -9.63
C ALA A 89 -11.31 -11.79 -8.38
N VAL A 90 -11.12 -13.09 -8.07
CA VAL A 90 -11.63 -13.70 -6.83
C VAL A 90 -10.99 -13.06 -5.60
N LEU A 91 -9.68 -12.83 -5.60
CA LEU A 91 -8.99 -12.16 -4.50
C LEU A 91 -9.54 -10.74 -4.29
N LEU A 92 -9.65 -9.94 -5.35
CA LEU A 92 -10.19 -8.57 -5.26
C LEU A 92 -11.65 -8.57 -4.79
N ARG A 93 -12.48 -9.47 -5.31
CA ARG A 93 -13.88 -9.62 -4.87
C ARG A 93 -13.96 -9.99 -3.39
N THR A 94 -13.11 -10.91 -2.94
CA THR A 94 -13.03 -11.28 -1.51
C THR A 94 -12.54 -10.13 -0.65
N GLY A 95 -11.64 -9.29 -1.19
CA GLY A 95 -11.20 -8.03 -0.58
C GLY A 95 -12.24 -6.93 -0.57
N GLY A 96 -13.46 -7.16 -1.08
CA GLY A 96 -14.57 -6.22 -1.03
C GLY A 96 -14.71 -5.34 -2.27
N TRP A 97 -14.12 -5.72 -3.40
CA TRP A 97 -14.27 -4.98 -4.66
C TRP A 97 -15.75 -4.82 -5.05
N ARG A 98 -16.14 -3.60 -5.43
CA ARG A 98 -17.47 -3.22 -5.88
C ARG A 98 -17.41 -2.74 -7.33
N THR A 99 -18.09 -3.47 -8.21
CA THR A 99 -18.14 -3.15 -9.64
C THR A 99 -18.78 -1.79 -9.88
N GLY A 100 -18.11 -0.95 -10.67
CA GLY A 100 -18.61 0.38 -11.06
C GLY A 100 -18.21 1.51 -10.11
N GLU A 101 -17.75 1.20 -8.89
CA GLU A 101 -17.25 2.22 -7.96
C GLU A 101 -15.81 2.66 -8.32
N PRO A 102 -15.45 3.94 -8.10
CA PRO A 102 -14.08 4.40 -8.35
C PRO A 102 -13.10 3.78 -7.37
N CYS A 103 -11.84 3.60 -7.80
CA CYS A 103 -10.76 3.26 -6.87
C CYS A 103 -10.18 4.52 -6.20
N TYR A 104 -9.96 5.57 -6.98
CA TYR A 104 -9.50 6.86 -6.49
C TYR A 104 -10.03 8.00 -7.36
N ARG A 105 -9.94 9.24 -6.86
CA ARG A 105 -10.14 10.48 -7.62
C ARG A 105 -9.13 11.52 -7.18
N GLU A 106 -8.50 12.19 -8.12
CA GLU A 106 -7.63 13.34 -7.82
C GLU A 106 -8.46 14.56 -7.42
N VAL A 107 -8.03 15.28 -6.40
CA VAL A 107 -8.74 16.41 -5.80
C VAL A 107 -7.80 17.58 -5.50
N THR A 108 -8.38 18.77 -5.34
CA THR A 108 -7.71 19.93 -4.77
C THR A 108 -8.14 20.12 -3.32
N LEU A 109 -7.17 20.48 -2.48
CA LEU A 109 -7.39 20.83 -1.08
C LEU A 109 -7.30 22.36 -0.93
N PRO A 110 -8.19 23.00 -0.15
CA PRO A 110 -8.12 24.43 0.08
C PRO A 110 -6.92 24.81 0.95
N SER A 111 -6.58 26.10 0.95
CA SER A 111 -5.60 26.64 1.90
C SER A 111 -6.08 26.42 3.33
N GLY A 112 -5.18 26.03 4.23
CA GLY A 112 -5.50 25.74 5.64
C GLY A 112 -6.25 24.41 5.87
N PHE A 113 -6.25 23.49 4.89
CA PHE A 113 -6.83 22.16 5.06
C PHE A 113 -6.23 21.42 6.28
N PRO A 114 -7.05 20.72 7.11
CA PRO A 114 -6.57 19.97 8.28
C PRO A 114 -5.88 18.67 7.85
N TYR A 115 -4.60 18.76 7.51
CA TYR A 115 -3.78 17.62 7.05
C TYR A 115 -3.71 16.48 8.07
N GLU A 116 -3.98 16.73 9.35
CA GLU A 116 -4.01 15.67 10.35
C GLU A 116 -5.07 14.59 10.08
N GLU A 117 -6.08 14.88 9.26
CA GLU A 117 -7.16 13.96 8.87
C GLU A 117 -6.80 13.08 7.66
N THR A 118 -5.66 13.32 7.00
CA THR A 118 -5.27 12.60 5.78
C THR A 118 -4.55 11.29 6.10
N ASP A 119 -5.32 10.25 6.42
CA ASP A 119 -4.87 8.86 6.46
C ASP A 119 -5.75 8.04 5.53
N ALA A 120 -5.14 7.26 4.61
CA ALA A 120 -5.84 6.44 3.61
C ALA A 120 -6.82 5.42 4.23
N GLU A 121 -6.72 5.16 5.53
CA GLU A 121 -7.65 4.28 6.26
C GLU A 121 -8.80 5.03 6.95
N THR A 122 -8.70 6.34 7.12
CA THR A 122 -9.72 7.17 7.78
C THR A 122 -10.80 7.58 6.79
N MET A 123 -11.77 6.68 6.60
CA MET A 123 -12.90 6.96 5.72
C MET A 123 -13.87 7.95 6.36
N GLN A 124 -14.24 8.96 5.59
CA GLN A 124 -15.26 9.93 5.95
C GLN A 124 -16.31 10.01 4.82
N PRO A 125 -17.56 10.36 5.13
CA PRO A 125 -18.57 10.59 4.09
C PRO A 125 -18.13 11.75 3.19
N MET A 126 -18.51 11.73 1.91
CA MET A 126 -18.18 12.82 0.98
C MET A 126 -18.65 14.21 1.45
N SER A 127 -19.73 14.28 2.24
CA SER A 127 -20.20 15.52 2.87
C SER A 127 -19.17 16.16 3.81
N HIS A 128 -18.39 15.34 4.52
CA HIS A 128 -17.29 15.80 5.39
C HIS A 128 -16.22 16.51 4.57
N TRP A 129 -15.73 15.88 3.50
CA TRP A 129 -14.71 16.46 2.63
C TRP A 129 -15.19 17.72 1.91
N ARG A 130 -16.46 17.76 1.49
CA ARG A 130 -17.06 18.99 0.93
C ARG A 130 -17.14 20.11 1.96
N ALA A 131 -17.52 19.82 3.20
CA ALA A 131 -17.56 20.81 4.28
C ALA A 131 -16.16 21.38 4.58
N LEU A 132 -15.11 20.56 4.42
CA LEU A 132 -13.71 20.98 4.48
C LEU A 132 -13.20 21.65 3.19
N GLY A 133 -14.06 21.87 2.20
CA GLY A 133 -13.75 22.62 0.98
C GLY A 133 -12.97 21.84 -0.10
N VAL A 134 -12.90 20.52 0.00
CA VAL A 134 -12.27 19.65 -1.02
C VAL A 134 -13.05 19.71 -2.33
N ARG A 135 -12.35 19.84 -3.46
CA ARG A 135 -12.94 19.96 -4.80
C ARG A 135 -12.29 19.00 -5.79
N ALA A 136 -12.97 18.70 -6.89
CA ALA A 136 -12.34 17.99 -8.00
C ALA A 136 -11.25 18.88 -8.66
N ILE A 137 -10.31 18.28 -9.40
CA ILE A 137 -9.19 19.00 -10.06
C ILE A 137 -9.61 20.22 -10.91
N ARG A 138 -10.83 20.24 -11.46
CA ARG A 138 -11.37 21.37 -12.23
C ARG A 138 -12.23 22.35 -11.42
N GLY A 139 -12.16 22.28 -10.08
CA GLY A 139 -12.89 23.15 -9.16
C GLY A 139 -14.37 22.81 -8.97
N SER A 140 -14.90 21.82 -9.69
CA SER A 140 -16.28 21.35 -9.52
C SER A 140 -16.48 20.68 -8.16
N GLU A 141 -17.72 20.68 -7.68
CA GLU A 141 -18.09 19.94 -6.48
C GLU A 141 -17.83 18.44 -6.63
N LEU A 142 -17.57 17.79 -5.50
CA LEU A 142 -17.44 16.34 -5.45
C LEU A 142 -18.81 15.68 -5.66
N ALA A 143 -18.83 14.59 -6.41
CA ALA A 143 -20.05 13.82 -6.64
C ALA A 143 -20.51 13.13 -5.34
N ASP A 144 -21.82 13.08 -5.11
CA ASP A 144 -22.40 12.51 -3.88
C ASP A 144 -22.52 10.99 -3.88
N ASN A 145 -22.37 10.35 -5.04
CA ASN A 145 -22.68 8.94 -5.25
C ASN A 145 -21.53 7.97 -4.97
N ASP A 146 -20.35 8.45 -4.58
CA ASP A 146 -19.16 7.61 -4.39
C ASP A 146 -19.00 7.07 -2.94
N GLY A 147 -19.99 7.28 -2.07
CA GLY A 147 -20.00 6.70 -0.71
C GLY A 147 -19.05 7.40 0.26
N ALA A 148 -18.23 6.64 1.00
CA ALA A 148 -17.20 7.19 1.89
C ALA A 148 -15.83 7.13 1.20
N ALA A 149 -14.96 8.08 1.54
CA ALA A 149 -13.60 8.16 1.00
C ALA A 149 -12.61 8.60 2.08
N ALA A 150 -11.34 8.28 1.90
CA ALA A 150 -10.23 8.83 2.67
C ALA A 150 -9.37 9.73 1.78
N ILE A 151 -8.64 10.69 2.37
CA ILE A 151 -7.64 11.47 1.64
C ILE A 151 -6.26 10.82 1.79
N TYR A 152 -5.63 10.55 0.65
CA TYR A 152 -4.27 10.04 0.56
C TYR A 152 -3.33 11.05 -0.11
N LEU A 153 -2.21 11.32 0.56
CA LEU A 153 -1.15 12.24 0.12
C LEU A 153 0.17 11.48 -0.09
N PRO A 154 0.41 10.91 -1.28
CA PRO A 154 1.60 10.11 -1.54
C PRO A 154 2.91 10.90 -1.47
N ALA A 155 2.86 12.23 -1.63
CA ALA A 155 4.02 13.12 -1.57
C ALA A 155 3.81 14.32 -0.60
N GLY A 156 3.02 14.10 0.46
CA GLY A 156 2.68 15.12 1.45
C GLY A 156 1.82 16.26 0.88
N SER A 157 1.69 17.32 1.67
CA SER A 157 0.84 18.50 1.39
C SER A 157 1.23 19.29 0.14
N ARG A 158 2.45 19.09 -0.39
CA ARG A 158 2.96 19.77 -1.60
C ARG A 158 2.67 19.00 -2.89
N GLY A 159 2.21 17.77 -2.80
CA GLY A 159 1.98 16.89 -3.95
C GLY A 159 0.51 16.77 -4.33
N PRO A 160 0.20 15.85 -5.27
CA PRO A 160 -1.18 15.54 -5.61
C PRO A 160 -1.92 14.94 -4.41
N ALA A 161 -3.21 15.25 -4.32
CA ALA A 161 -4.12 14.71 -3.32
C ALA A 161 -5.17 13.81 -3.97
N PHE A 162 -5.48 12.70 -3.32
CA PHE A 162 -6.44 11.73 -3.84
C PHE A 162 -7.48 11.39 -2.79
N LEU A 163 -8.75 11.40 -3.19
CA LEU A 163 -9.78 10.61 -2.53
C LEU A 163 -9.58 9.15 -2.91
N VAL A 164 -9.50 8.26 -1.93
CA VAL A 164 -9.41 6.80 -2.11
C VAL A 164 -10.62 6.12 -1.50
N PHE A 165 -11.15 5.11 -2.19
CA PHE A 165 -12.45 4.49 -1.89
C PHE A 165 -12.30 3.03 -1.45
N ASP A 166 -13.41 2.32 -1.23
CA ASP A 166 -13.40 0.91 -0.82
C ASP A 166 -12.68 0.01 -1.85
N ASN A 167 -12.76 0.33 -3.16
CA ASN A 167 -11.99 -0.38 -4.18
C ASN A 167 -10.47 -0.20 -4.04
N PHE A 168 -10.00 0.92 -3.47
CA PHE A 168 -8.59 1.08 -3.12
C PHE A 168 -8.18 0.11 -2.01
N LYS A 169 -9.05 -0.10 -1.01
CA LYS A 169 -8.83 -1.08 0.06
C LYS A 169 -8.84 -2.52 -0.47
N ALA A 170 -9.72 -2.82 -1.42
CA ALA A 170 -9.71 -4.12 -2.09
C ALA A 170 -8.37 -4.38 -2.82
N VAL A 171 -7.74 -3.37 -3.41
CA VAL A 171 -6.39 -3.53 -4.00
C VAL A 171 -5.31 -3.71 -2.92
N LEU A 172 -5.47 -3.07 -1.75
CA LEU A 172 -4.55 -3.26 -0.62
C LEU A 172 -4.54 -4.71 -0.07
N THR A 173 -5.59 -5.51 -0.32
CA THR A 173 -5.57 -6.94 0.05
C THR A 173 -4.64 -7.76 -0.84
N TYR A 174 -4.32 -7.25 -2.04
CA TYR A 174 -3.34 -7.85 -2.94
C TYR A 174 -1.91 -7.52 -2.49
N ASN A 175 -1.67 -6.26 -2.16
CA ASN A 175 -0.41 -5.80 -1.58
C ASN A 175 -0.69 -4.58 -0.69
N ASN A 176 -0.35 -4.68 0.59
CA ASN A 176 -0.67 -3.68 1.61
C ASN A 176 0.28 -2.46 1.57
N ALA A 177 0.35 -1.81 0.41
CA ALA A 177 1.09 -0.58 0.17
C ALA A 177 0.24 0.41 -0.63
N ALA A 178 -0.03 1.59 -0.05
CA ALA A 178 -0.85 2.61 -0.70
C ALA A 178 -0.28 3.11 -2.04
N SER A 179 1.05 3.19 -2.18
CA SER A 179 1.70 3.53 -3.44
C SER A 179 1.46 2.46 -4.52
N TYR A 180 1.47 1.18 -4.16
CA TYR A 180 1.12 0.09 -5.07
C TYR A 180 -0.35 0.19 -5.50
N ALA A 181 -1.27 0.38 -4.55
CA ALA A 181 -2.69 0.49 -4.85
C ALA A 181 -2.99 1.69 -5.77
N LEU A 182 -2.37 2.84 -5.52
CA LEU A 182 -2.47 4.00 -6.41
C LEU A 182 -1.94 3.69 -7.81
N ALA A 183 -0.80 3.00 -7.93
CA ALA A 183 -0.23 2.64 -9.22
C ALA A 183 -1.14 1.69 -10.03
N VAL A 184 -1.69 0.66 -9.38
CA VAL A 184 -2.62 -0.29 -10.02
C VAL A 184 -3.88 0.43 -10.48
N CYS A 185 -4.47 1.25 -9.62
CA CYS A 185 -5.70 1.96 -9.97
C CYS A 185 -5.47 3.03 -11.04
N ASN A 186 -4.36 3.77 -10.97
CA ASN A 186 -3.98 4.71 -12.01
C ASN A 186 -3.75 4.00 -13.36
N LEU A 187 -3.07 2.86 -13.36
CA LEU A 187 -2.87 2.07 -14.58
C LEU A 187 -4.21 1.63 -15.18
N ALA A 188 -5.15 1.14 -14.36
CA ALA A 188 -6.48 0.76 -14.81
C ALA A 188 -7.26 1.94 -15.44
N ASP A 189 -7.17 3.14 -14.84
CA ASP A 189 -7.77 4.35 -15.39
C ASP A 189 -7.10 4.80 -16.70
N ARG A 190 -5.77 4.72 -16.80
CA ARG A 190 -5.02 5.03 -18.03
C ARG A 190 -5.34 4.06 -19.17
N LEU A 191 -5.52 2.77 -18.87
CA LEU A 191 -5.96 1.77 -19.86
C LEU A 191 -7.38 2.06 -20.39
N ARG A 192 -8.22 2.74 -19.59
CA ARG A 192 -9.55 3.22 -20.00
C ARG A 192 -9.52 4.59 -20.71
N GLY A 193 -8.33 5.13 -20.99
CA GLY A 193 -8.16 6.42 -21.68
C GLY A 193 -8.21 7.63 -20.76
N SER A 194 -8.14 7.45 -19.43
CA SER A 194 -7.97 8.59 -18.52
C SER A 194 -6.60 9.24 -18.73
N GLY A 195 -6.54 10.55 -18.49
CA GLY A 195 -5.31 11.31 -18.59
C GLY A 195 -4.30 11.00 -17.48
N GLU A 196 -3.20 11.74 -17.48
CA GLU A 196 -2.22 11.70 -16.40
C GLU A 196 -2.73 12.41 -15.15
N ILE A 197 -2.05 12.17 -14.02
CA ILE A 197 -2.25 12.93 -12.78
C ILE A 197 -1.96 14.40 -13.09
N ALA A 198 -2.91 15.28 -12.76
CA ALA A 198 -2.89 16.67 -13.18
C ALA A 198 -1.94 17.54 -12.35
N ALA A 199 -1.89 17.32 -11.04
CA ALA A 199 -1.03 18.08 -10.15
C ALA A 199 0.44 17.66 -10.28
N SER A 200 1.34 18.63 -10.09
CA SER A 200 2.78 18.40 -10.12
C SER A 200 3.24 17.64 -8.88
N TRP A 201 4.24 16.77 -9.06
CA TRP A 201 4.95 16.13 -7.96
C TRP A 201 6.08 17.03 -7.44
N PRO A 202 6.34 17.07 -6.12
CA PRO A 202 7.49 17.77 -5.56
C PRO A 202 8.80 17.22 -6.16
N ARG A 203 9.55 18.06 -6.87
CA ARG A 203 10.85 17.70 -7.45
C ARG A 203 11.94 18.10 -6.47
N GLY A 204 12.43 17.15 -5.68
CA GLY A 204 13.50 17.39 -4.69
C GLY A 204 13.45 16.45 -3.49
N ASP A 205 12.28 15.88 -3.21
CA ASP A 205 12.15 14.87 -2.16
C ASP A 205 12.72 13.53 -2.68
N ARG A 206 13.80 13.07 -2.06
CA ARG A 206 14.26 11.68 -2.22
C ARG A 206 13.69 10.80 -1.13
N PRO A 207 13.48 9.50 -1.38
CA PRO A 207 13.18 8.55 -0.31
C PRO A 207 14.26 8.57 0.77
N LEU A 208 13.84 8.50 2.03
CA LEU A 208 14.75 8.36 3.15
C LEU A 208 15.45 7.00 3.13
N GLY A 209 16.76 6.98 3.40
CA GLY A 209 17.54 5.78 3.60
C GLY A 209 17.22 5.09 4.93
N PRO A 210 17.64 3.82 5.13
CA PRO A 210 17.34 3.08 6.36
C PRO A 210 17.79 3.78 7.65
N GLY A 211 19.01 4.33 7.66
CA GLY A 211 19.54 5.06 8.82
C GLY A 211 18.74 6.33 9.14
N GLU A 212 18.28 7.04 8.12
CA GLU A 212 17.49 8.28 8.28
C GLU A 212 16.08 7.99 8.82
N ARG A 213 15.47 6.88 8.40
CA ARG A 213 14.18 6.45 8.94
C ARG A 213 14.29 6.05 10.41
N LEU A 214 15.35 5.34 10.78
CA LEU A 214 15.64 4.98 12.17
C LEU A 214 15.94 6.22 13.03
N ALA A 215 16.73 7.17 12.51
CA ALA A 215 17.01 8.43 13.17
C ALA A 215 15.71 9.21 13.43
N MET A 216 14.85 9.36 12.41
CA MET A 216 13.55 10.01 12.57
C MET A 216 12.69 9.37 13.66
N GLN A 217 12.58 8.03 13.70
CA GLN A 217 11.82 7.35 14.76
C GLN A 217 12.47 7.56 16.14
N SER A 218 13.80 7.53 16.23
CA SER A 218 14.53 7.77 17.47
C SER A 218 14.31 9.20 18.00
N ASP A 219 14.44 10.20 17.12
CA ASP A 219 14.30 11.61 17.47
C ASP A 219 12.85 11.94 17.85
N LEU A 220 11.85 11.45 17.11
CA LEU A 220 10.44 11.55 17.49
C LEU A 220 10.20 11.01 18.90
N LYS A 221 10.75 9.82 19.21
CA LYS A 221 10.62 9.21 20.53
C LYS A 221 11.29 10.05 21.62
N ALA A 222 12.49 10.57 21.37
CA ALA A 222 13.22 11.44 22.31
C ALA A 222 12.45 12.73 22.62
N LEU A 223 11.75 13.28 21.62
CA LEU A 223 10.89 14.45 21.75
C LEU A 223 9.49 14.14 22.35
N GLY A 224 9.22 12.89 22.77
CA GLY A 224 7.94 12.49 23.39
C GLY A 224 6.82 12.08 22.41
N TYR A 225 7.14 11.95 21.12
CA TYR A 225 6.21 11.47 20.09
C TYR A 225 6.43 9.97 19.83
N ASP A 226 5.65 9.10 20.48
CA ASP A 226 5.76 7.64 20.30
C ASP A 226 5.53 7.19 18.84
N PRO A 227 6.60 6.78 18.12
CA PRO A 227 6.49 6.30 16.74
C PRO A 227 6.23 4.78 16.66
N GLY A 228 6.15 4.09 17.80
CA GLY A 228 6.18 2.63 17.88
C GLY A 228 7.62 2.07 17.88
N PRO A 229 7.81 0.82 17.39
CA PRO A 229 9.13 0.20 17.32
C PRO A 229 10.11 0.98 16.45
N LEU A 230 11.39 0.98 16.84
CA LEU A 230 12.48 1.60 16.07
C LEU A 230 13.03 0.59 15.05
N ASP A 231 12.24 0.33 14.02
CA ASP A 231 12.48 -0.70 12.99
C ASP A 231 12.79 -0.11 11.59
N GLY A 232 12.80 1.22 11.47
CA GLY A 232 12.98 1.94 10.21
C GLY A 232 11.76 1.87 9.29
N VAL A 233 10.64 1.31 9.74
CA VAL A 233 9.38 1.26 9.01
C VAL A 233 8.52 2.46 9.42
N LEU A 234 8.39 3.42 8.52
CA LEU A 234 7.56 4.61 8.74
C LEU A 234 6.06 4.31 8.50
N GLY A 235 5.54 3.35 9.27
CA GLY A 235 4.15 2.90 9.25
C GLY A 235 3.18 3.88 9.92
N ARG A 236 1.97 3.41 10.23
CA ARG A 236 0.89 4.26 10.77
C ARG A 236 1.29 5.02 12.04
N LYS A 237 1.90 4.33 13.02
CA LYS A 237 2.31 4.94 14.29
C LYS A 237 3.38 6.02 14.09
N ALA A 238 4.43 5.72 13.32
CA ALA A 238 5.47 6.69 13.00
C ALA A 238 4.93 7.92 12.27
N ARG A 239 4.04 7.74 11.27
CA ARG A 239 3.39 8.87 10.58
C ARG A 239 2.46 9.66 11.50
N ALA A 240 1.73 9.01 12.41
CA ALA A 240 0.90 9.70 13.39
C ALA A 240 1.74 10.50 14.41
N ALA A 241 2.88 9.96 14.86
CA ALA A 241 3.84 10.67 15.70
C ALA A 241 4.39 11.91 14.98
N LEU A 242 4.77 11.75 13.71
CA LEU A 242 5.24 12.86 12.89
C LEU A 242 4.15 13.94 12.69
N ARG A 243 2.89 13.56 12.44
CA ARG A 243 1.77 14.52 12.34
C ARG A 243 1.60 15.35 13.60
N ARG A 244 1.68 14.71 14.78
CA ARG A 244 1.62 15.41 16.07
C ARG A 244 2.76 16.41 16.22
N TYR A 245 3.99 15.99 15.93
CA TYR A 245 5.15 16.86 15.94
C TYR A 245 4.98 18.05 14.99
N GLN A 246 4.58 17.80 13.74
CA GLN A 246 4.32 18.86 12.77
C GLN A 246 3.26 19.86 13.29
N LYS A 247 2.18 19.36 13.86
CA LYS A 247 1.10 20.18 14.42
C LYS A 247 1.58 21.07 15.57
N ASP A 248 2.30 20.50 16.52
CA ASP A 248 2.83 21.21 17.70
C ASP A 248 3.86 22.29 17.31
N HIS A 249 4.48 22.14 16.14
CA HIS A 249 5.43 23.09 15.55
C HIS A 249 4.82 23.97 14.43
N HIS A 250 3.48 24.02 14.31
CA HIS A 250 2.76 24.82 13.31
C HIS A 250 3.14 24.57 11.85
N LEU A 251 3.55 23.33 11.54
CA LEU A 251 3.80 22.84 10.18
C LEU A 251 2.55 22.14 9.64
N PRO A 252 2.40 21.98 8.31
CA PRO A 252 1.38 21.10 7.73
C PRO A 252 1.52 19.68 8.31
N ALA A 253 0.51 19.24 9.05
CA ALA A 253 0.49 17.95 9.74
C ALA A 253 0.16 16.78 8.80
N ASP A 254 0.90 16.64 7.70
CA ASP A 254 0.69 15.64 6.64
C ASP A 254 1.35 14.28 6.90
N GLY A 255 2.22 14.20 7.91
CA GLY A 255 2.93 12.98 8.30
C GLY A 255 3.90 12.48 7.23
N TYR A 256 4.28 13.33 6.27
CA TYR A 256 5.13 12.95 5.15
C TYR A 256 6.61 13.05 5.52
N PRO A 257 7.35 11.93 5.49
CA PRO A 257 8.74 11.94 5.95
C PRO A 257 9.68 12.46 4.86
N THR A 258 10.33 13.60 5.14
CA THR A 258 11.33 14.22 4.26
C THR A 258 12.68 14.31 4.97
N LEU A 259 13.76 14.50 4.19
CA LEU A 259 15.09 14.72 4.76
C LEU A 259 15.14 16.01 5.58
N GLU A 260 14.43 17.04 5.14
CA GLU A 260 14.25 18.29 5.89
C GLU A 260 13.68 18.02 7.28
N MET A 261 12.68 17.13 7.37
CA MET A 261 12.07 16.76 8.64
C MET A 261 13.03 15.97 9.55
N VAL A 262 13.87 15.10 9.00
CA VAL A 262 14.94 14.42 9.76
C VAL A 262 15.87 15.47 10.38
N SER A 263 16.37 16.41 9.57
CA SER A 263 17.28 17.46 10.06
C SER A 263 16.64 18.33 11.15
N ARG A 264 15.36 18.66 11.00
CA ARG A 264 14.62 19.45 11.98
C ARG A 264 14.44 18.72 13.30
N LEU A 265 13.97 17.47 13.27
CA LEU A 265 13.80 16.64 14.47
C LEU A 265 15.12 16.50 15.23
N HIS A 266 16.21 16.26 14.50
CA HIS A 266 17.54 16.13 15.10
C HIS A 266 18.01 17.42 15.80
N ALA A 267 17.75 18.58 15.19
CA ALA A 267 18.09 19.87 15.78
C ALA A 267 17.30 20.14 17.07
N ASP A 268 16.01 19.80 17.10
CA ASP A 268 15.15 20.00 18.28
C ASP A 268 15.56 19.10 19.45
N VAL A 269 16.00 17.86 19.17
CA VAL A 269 16.59 16.98 20.20
C VAL A 269 17.84 17.61 20.82
N GLY A 270 18.72 18.20 19.99
CA GLY A 270 19.92 18.89 20.46
C GLY A 270 19.62 20.13 21.31
N GLY A 271 18.54 20.85 21.00
CA GLY A 271 18.09 22.04 21.73
C GLY A 271 17.47 21.73 23.10
N HIS A 272 16.91 20.54 23.34
CA HIS A 272 16.33 20.14 24.63
C HIS A 272 17.36 19.73 25.69
N HIS A 273 18.64 19.59 25.33
CA HIS A 273 19.73 19.25 26.24
C HIS A 273 20.59 20.45 26.67
N SER A 274 20.18 21.68 26.33
CA SER A 274 20.84 22.95 26.70
C SER A 274 19.97 23.75 27.66
#